data_AF-A0A843M225-F1
#
_entry.id   AF-A0A843M225-F1
#
_cell.length_a   1.000
_cell.length_b   1.000
_cell.length_c   1.000
_cell.angle_alpha   90.00
_cell.angle_beta   90.00
_cell.angle_gamma   90.00
#
_symmetry.space_group_name_H-M   'P 1'
#
loop_
_entity.id
_entity.type
_entity.pdbx_description
1 polymer ?
#
loop_
_entity_poly.entity_id
_entity_poly.type
_entity_poly.pdbx_seq_one_letter_code
_entity_poly.pdbx_strand_id
1 'polypeptide(L)' 'MTTKKCPACGQDNSQGAKFCRSCGTPLQTGSHGVGPDVGKSTGDSF' A
#
# COMPACT_ATOMS: atom_id res chain seq x y z
N MET A 1 5.20 13.47 -10.18
CA MET A 1 5.12 13.35 -8.71
C MET A 1 3.70 12.99 -8.32
N THR A 2 3.41 11.71 -8.12
CA THR A 2 2.07 11.22 -7.81
C THR A 2 1.76 11.43 -6.32
N THR A 3 0.84 12.35 -6.03
CA THR A 3 0.35 12.64 -4.67
C THR A 3 -1.07 12.10 -4.49
N LYS A 4 -1.44 11.76 -3.27
CA LYS A 4 -2.81 11.43 -2.87
C LYS A 4 -3.37 12.51 -1.97
N LYS A 5 -4.61 12.92 -2.22
CA LYS A 5 -5.31 13.87 -1.36
C LYS A 5 -5.90 13.16 -0.15
N CYS A 6 -5.75 13.78 1.01
CA CYS A 6 -6.39 13.32 2.22
C CYS A 6 -7.91 13.52 2.11
N PRO A 7 -8.74 12.49 2.34
CA PRO A 7 -10.19 12.63 2.26
C PRO A 7 -10.78 13.46 3.40
N ALA A 8 -10.05 13.64 4.51
CA ALA A 8 -10.53 14.41 5.66
C ALA A 8 -10.24 15.91 5.56
N CYS A 9 -9.07 16.31 5.04
CA CYS A 9 -8.63 17.71 5.01
C CYS A 9 -8.22 18.22 3.62
N GLY A 10 -8.20 17.37 2.59
CA GLY A 10 -7.80 17.75 1.23
C GLY A 10 -6.29 17.85 0.98
N GLN A 11 -5.45 17.67 2.01
CA GLN A 11 -4.00 17.82 1.91
C GLN A 11 -3.36 16.81 0.95
N ASP A 12 -2.43 17.28 0.12
CA ASP A 12 -1.61 16.44 -0.74
C ASP A 12 -0.51 15.73 0.08
N ASN A 13 -0.51 14.40 -0.02
CA ASN A 13 0.41 13.49 0.67
C ASN A 13 1.09 12.57 -0.35
N SER A 14 2.26 12.03 0.00
CA SER A 14 2.97 11.08 -0.85
C SER A 14 2.19 9.77 -1.01
N GLN A 15 2.32 9.09 -2.16
CA GLN A 15 1.62 7.84 -2.45
C GLN A 15 1.87 6.75 -1.38
N GLY A 16 3.08 6.68 -0.82
CA GLY A 16 3.45 5.77 0.28
C GLY A 16 3.10 6.25 1.70
N ALA A 17 2.53 7.44 1.87
CA ALA A 17 2.23 7.97 3.21
C ALA A 17 1.13 7.13 3.88
N LYS A 18 1.40 6.57 5.06
CA LYS A 18 0.39 5.80 5.81
C LYS A 18 -0.63 6.72 6.52
N PHE A 19 -0.20 7.91 6.90
CA PHE A 19 -1.01 8.92 7.59
C PHE A 19 -0.85 10.29 6.93
N CYS A 20 -1.85 11.16 7.09
CA CYS A 20 -1.81 12.53 6.61
C CYS A 20 -0.82 13.34 7.44
N ARG A 21 0.14 14.00 6.77
CA ARG A 21 1.13 14.86 7.43
C ARG A 21 0.56 16.12 8.08
N SER A 22 -0.67 16.49 7.72
CA SER A 22 -1.31 17.72 8.22
C SER A 22 -2.29 17.46 9.34
N CYS A 23 -3.11 16.40 9.25
CA CYS A 23 -4.19 16.14 10.20
C CYS A 23 -4.10 14.76 10.88
N GLY A 24 -3.14 13.92 10.52
CA GLY A 24 -2.96 12.58 11.11
C GLY A 24 -3.92 11.50 10.59
N THR A 25 -4.92 11.83 9.76
CA THR A 25 -5.88 10.84 9.23
C THR A 25 -5.17 9.70 8.50
N PRO A 26 -5.50 8.42 8.79
CA PRO A 26 -4.93 7.29 8.07
C PRO A 26 -5.32 7.35 6.58
N LEU A 27 -4.32 7.29 5.70
CA LEU A 27 -4.50 7.36 4.25
C LEU A 27 -4.49 5.97 3.61
N GLN A 28 -4.95 4.95 4.35
CA GLN A 28 -4.93 3.54 3.96
C GLN A 28 -5.50 3.39 2.55
N THR A 29 -4.60 3.26 1.59
CA THR A 29 -4.89 2.84 0.23
C THR A 29 -4.42 1.40 0.19
N GLY A 30 -5.38 0.49 -0.01
CA GLY A 30 -5.18 -0.94 0.17
C GLY A 30 -4.09 -1.48 -0.77
N SER A 31 -2.90 -1.65 -0.25
CA SER A 31 -2.06 -2.79 -0.61
C SER A 31 -2.56 -3.98 0.21
N HIS A 32 -3.74 -4.49 -0.11
CA HIS A 32 -4.00 -5.90 0.14
C HIS A 32 -3.01 -6.62 -0.76
N GLY A 33 -2.13 -7.39 -0.13
CA GLY A 33 -0.84 -7.79 -0.66
C GLY A 33 -0.88 -8.35 -2.07
N VAL A 34 0.07 -7.91 -2.87
CA VAL A 34 0.62 -8.79 -3.89
C VAL A 34 1.45 -9.84 -3.18
N GLY A 35 0.97 -11.07 -3.27
CA GLY A 35 1.73 -12.28 -3.09
C GLY A 35 0.98 -13.35 -3.86
N PRO A 36 1.28 -13.59 -5.14
CA PRO A 36 0.80 -14.80 -5.78
C PRO A 36 1.49 -15.96 -5.08
N ASP A 37 0.76 -16.80 -4.35
CA ASP A 37 1.27 -18.11 -3.94
C ASP A 37 1.26 -19.04 -5.17
N VAL A 38 2.03 -18.68 -6.20
CA VAL A 38 2.31 -19.59 -7.30
C VAL A 38 3.42 -20.56 -6.87
N GLY A 39 3.01 -21.81 -6.64
CA GLY A 39 3.81 -22.99 -6.96
C GLY A 39 4.86 -23.40 -5.93
N LYS A 40 4.55 -24.46 -5.17
CA LYS A 40 5.56 -25.41 -4.68
C LYS A 40 6.34 -25.96 -5.89
N SER A 41 7.60 -25.57 -6.04
CA SER A 41 8.56 -26.21 -6.96
C SER A 41 9.80 -26.65 -6.20
N THR A 42 9.74 -27.90 -5.74
CA THR A 42 10.84 -28.86 -5.63
C THR A 42 10.11 -30.21 -5.72
N GLY A 43 10.15 -30.98 -6.81
CA GLY A 43 11.33 -31.30 -7.62
C GLY A 43 11.99 -32.52 -7.00
N ASP A 44 11.57 -33.69 -7.48
CA ASP A 44 12.29 -34.96 -7.58
C ASP A 44 13.37 -35.33 -6.55
N SER A 45 13.04 -36.33 -5.73
CA SER A 45 13.97 -37.38 -5.32
C SER A 45 13.17 -38.65 -5.02
N PHE A 46 13.53 -39.70 -5.78
CA PHE A 46 12.92 -41.04 -5.99
C PHE A 46 11.86 -41.13 -7.09
#